data_AF-A0A922JGN4-F1
#
_entry.id   AF-A0A922JGN4-F1
#
_cell.length_a   1.000
_cell.length_b   1.000
_cell.length_c   1.000
_cell.angle_alpha   90.00
_cell.angle_beta   90.00
_cell.angle_gamma   90.00
#
_symmetry.space_group_name_H-M   'P 1'
#
loop_
_entity.id
_entity.type
_entity.pdbx_description
1 polymer ?
#
loop_
_entity_poly.entity_id
_entity_poly.type
_entity_poly.pdbx_seq_one_letter_code
_entity_poly.pdbx_strand_id
1 'polypeptide(L)'
;LKNLIIPTTLPWFGHEKPDADIRNVLLVATALIAAVTFQAGVTPPGGVWQDDDEGRVPGRSIFSSRKVSYYFSLTCNTLTFWSSTFLLLSLTFGYPFLLEVLVATFAMAGTYAAAIFRFTPDETGNFRLISLVAAVPFVLRILICFVSCMV
;
A
#
# COMPACT_ATOMS: atom_id res chain seq x y z
N LEU A 1 19.83 -42.81 -1.52
CA LEU A 1 19.82 -41.64 -2.43
C LEU A 1 18.37 -41.17 -2.61
N LYS A 2 17.83 -40.53 -1.58
CA LYS A 2 16.55 -39.84 -1.56
C LYS A 2 16.90 -38.36 -1.44
N ASN A 3 16.16 -37.49 -2.12
CA ASN A 3 16.21 -36.02 -2.00
C ASN A 3 17.28 -35.30 -2.82
N LEU A 4 17.19 -35.39 -4.14
CA LEU A 4 17.63 -34.29 -4.99
C LEU A 4 16.38 -33.60 -5.55
N ILE A 5 15.84 -32.67 -4.75
CA ILE A 5 14.78 -31.76 -5.18
C ILE A 5 15.44 -30.81 -6.17
N ILE A 6 15.15 -31.01 -7.45
CA ILE A 6 15.61 -30.13 -8.52
C ILE A 6 14.76 -28.84 -8.43
N PRO A 7 15.37 -27.65 -8.21
CA PRO A 7 14.64 -26.42 -7.91
C PRO A 7 14.15 -25.70 -9.19
N THR A 8 13.67 -26.41 -10.20
CA THR A 8 13.34 -25.81 -11.52
C THR A 8 11.85 -25.84 -11.88
N THR A 9 10.94 -26.21 -10.97
CA THR A 9 9.50 -26.05 -11.22
C THR A 9 9.02 -24.69 -10.71
N LEU A 10 8.56 -23.85 -11.65
CA LEU A 10 8.01 -22.52 -11.37
C LEU A 10 6.68 -22.67 -10.58
N PRO A 11 6.52 -22.04 -9.39
CA PRO A 11 5.43 -22.36 -8.45
C PRO A 11 4.02 -21.93 -8.87
N TRP A 12 3.84 -21.37 -10.08
CA TRP A 12 2.58 -20.73 -10.49
C TRP A 12 1.87 -21.40 -11.66
N PHE A 13 2.46 -22.41 -12.30
CA PHE A 13 1.91 -23.03 -13.53
C PHE A 13 0.80 -24.07 -13.28
N GLY A 14 0.26 -24.14 -12.05
CA GLY A 14 -0.79 -25.09 -11.68
C GLY A 14 -1.70 -24.60 -10.56
N HIS A 15 -1.91 -23.30 -10.41
CA HIS A 15 -2.74 -22.80 -9.32
C HIS A 15 -4.24 -22.99 -9.66
N GLU A 16 -4.86 -24.00 -9.06
CA GLU A 16 -6.31 -24.02 -8.87
C GLU A 16 -6.74 -22.67 -8.28
N LYS A 17 -7.93 -22.18 -8.68
CA LYS A 17 -8.52 -20.98 -8.07
C LYS A 17 -8.43 -21.16 -6.55
N PRO A 18 -7.91 -20.18 -5.79
CA PRO A 18 -7.75 -20.34 -4.35
C PRO A 18 -9.08 -20.77 -3.74
N ASP A 19 -9.02 -21.82 -2.90
CA ASP A 19 -10.18 -22.33 -2.17
C ASP A 19 -10.95 -21.16 -1.56
N ALA A 20 -12.27 -21.25 -1.56
CA ALA A 20 -13.12 -20.16 -1.08
C ALA A 20 -12.72 -19.71 0.34
N ASP A 21 -12.30 -20.66 1.19
CA ASP A 21 -11.81 -20.40 2.54
C ASP A 21 -10.50 -19.60 2.55
N ILE A 22 -9.53 -19.96 1.70
CA ILE A 22 -8.26 -19.21 1.56
C ILE A 22 -8.54 -17.79 1.08
N ARG A 23 -9.42 -17.61 0.08
CA ARG A 23 -9.80 -16.28 -0.40
C ARG A 23 -10.46 -15.45 0.71
N ASN A 24 -11.35 -16.04 1.49
CA ASN A 24 -12.01 -15.34 2.59
C ASN A 24 -11.00 -14.89 3.67
N VAL A 25 -10.07 -15.76 4.06
CA VAL A 25 -9.00 -15.41 5.01
C VAL A 25 -8.12 -14.28 4.45
N LEU A 26 -7.75 -14.35 3.18
CA LEU A 26 -6.94 -13.32 2.53
C LEU A 26 -7.69 -11.99 2.38
N LEU A 27 -9.00 -11.99 2.10
CA LEU A 27 -9.82 -10.77 2.07
C LEU A 27 -9.80 -10.07 3.43
N VAL A 28 -9.99 -10.82 4.51
CA VAL A 28 -9.93 -10.26 5.87
C VAL A 28 -8.52 -9.77 6.18
N ALA A 29 -7.48 -10.57 5.90
CA ALA A 29 -6.10 -10.20 6.17
C ALA A 29 -5.68 -8.93 5.40
N THR A 30 -6.01 -8.83 4.11
CA THR A 30 -5.66 -7.68 3.28
C THR A 30 -6.43 -6.42 3.68
N ALA A 31 -7.71 -6.54 4.03
CA ALA A 31 -8.50 -5.44 4.58
C ALA A 31 -7.92 -4.93 5.92
N LEU A 32 -7.51 -5.85 6.82
CA LEU A 32 -6.88 -5.48 8.09
C LEU A 32 -5.54 -4.77 7.88
N ILE A 33 -4.70 -5.27 6.96
CA ILE A 33 -3.43 -4.61 6.63
C ILE A 33 -3.68 -3.21 6.07
N ALA A 34 -4.66 -3.04 5.18
CA ALA A 34 -5.03 -1.74 4.63
C ALA A 34 -5.52 -0.79 5.73
N ALA A 35 -6.36 -1.27 6.66
CA ALA A 35 -6.85 -0.47 7.78
C ALA A 35 -5.72 -0.06 8.74
N VAL A 36 -4.83 -0.97 9.13
CA VAL A 36 -3.71 -0.69 10.04
C VAL A 36 -2.72 0.30 9.41
N THR A 37 -2.41 0.12 8.12
CA THR A 37 -1.52 1.05 7.41
C THR A 37 -2.16 2.41 7.22
N PHE A 38 -3.45 2.47 6.91
CA PHE A 38 -4.20 3.72 6.87
C PHE A 38 -4.09 4.49 8.19
N GLN A 39 -4.40 3.83 9.31
CA GLN A 39 -4.32 4.44 10.64
C GLN A 39 -2.91 4.97 10.96
N ALA A 40 -1.88 4.18 10.64
CA ALA A 40 -0.50 4.57 10.83
C ALA A 40 -0.06 5.74 9.92
N GLY A 41 -0.61 5.86 8.71
CA GLY A 41 -0.32 6.97 7.80
C GLY A 41 -1.06 8.27 8.14
N VAL A 42 -2.30 8.17 8.63
CA VAL A 42 -3.10 9.35 9.03
C VAL A 42 -2.80 9.83 10.46
N THR A 43 -2.08 9.03 11.24
CA THR A 43 -1.70 9.34 12.63
C THR A 43 -0.19 9.32 12.78
N PRO A 44 0.52 10.42 12.43
CA PRO A 44 1.97 10.44 12.49
C PRO A 44 2.47 10.19 13.92
N PRO A 45 3.56 9.41 14.10
CA PRO A 45 4.15 9.20 15.42
C PRO A 45 4.50 10.53 16.10
N GLY A 46 4.13 10.66 17.37
CA GLY A 46 4.32 11.90 18.13
C GLY A 46 3.34 13.03 17.77
N GLY A 47 2.45 12.83 16.79
CA GLY A 47 1.41 13.78 16.42
C GLY A 47 1.89 14.86 15.44
N VAL A 48 1.17 15.97 15.44
CA VAL A 48 1.43 17.14 14.60
C VAL A 48 1.63 18.38 15.45
N TRP A 49 2.44 19.31 14.95
CA TRP A 49 2.60 20.62 15.55
C TRP A 49 1.25 21.35 15.60
N GLN A 50 0.93 21.96 16.74
CA GLN A 50 -0.28 22.77 16.93
C GLN A 50 -0.01 24.27 16.73
N ASP A 51 1.21 24.70 17.01
CA ASP A 51 1.64 26.10 17.00
C ASP A 51 2.56 26.39 15.81
N ASP A 52 2.70 27.67 15.46
CA ASP A 52 3.52 28.19 14.36
C ASP A 52 4.89 28.74 14.81
N ASP A 53 5.28 28.48 16.06
CA ASP A 53 6.54 28.94 16.65
C ASP A 53 7.79 28.22 16.09
N GLU A 54 8.92 28.92 16.09
CA GLU A 54 10.26 28.40 15.71
C GLU A 54 10.34 27.85 14.28
N GLY A 55 9.56 28.39 13.34
CA GLY A 55 9.55 27.94 11.95
C GLY A 55 8.81 26.60 11.74
N ARG A 56 7.99 26.20 12.71
CA ARG A 56 7.07 25.06 12.58
C ARG A 56 5.82 25.50 11.83
N VAL A 57 5.19 24.54 11.15
CA VAL A 57 3.93 24.76 10.45
C VAL A 57 2.87 23.89 11.13
N PRO A 58 1.76 24.46 11.63
CA PRO A 58 0.68 23.70 12.24
C PRO A 58 0.15 22.60 11.30
N GLY A 59 -0.08 21.42 11.86
CA GLY A 59 -0.48 20.24 11.10
C GLY A 59 0.68 19.49 10.44
N ARG A 60 1.93 19.96 10.45
CA ARG A 60 3.09 19.13 10.06
C ARG A 60 3.42 18.11 11.12
N SER A 61 3.86 16.92 10.70
CA SER A 61 4.24 15.86 11.62
C SER A 61 5.46 16.26 12.45
N ILE A 62 5.42 15.99 13.76
CA ILE A 62 6.59 16.13 14.65
C ILE A 62 7.69 15.14 14.23
N PHE A 63 7.32 13.94 13.79
CA PHE A 63 8.26 12.92 13.30
C PHE A 63 9.07 13.38 12.07
N SER A 64 8.55 14.34 11.29
CA SER A 64 9.25 14.89 10.11
C SER A 64 10.56 15.61 10.45
N SER A 65 10.80 15.98 11.72
CA SER A 65 12.08 16.53 12.19
C SER A 65 13.26 15.56 12.00
N ARG A 66 13.01 14.24 11.99
CA ARG A 66 14.02 13.21 11.64
C ARG A 66 13.82 12.72 10.21
N LYS A 67 14.18 13.57 9.23
CA LYS A 67 13.90 13.38 7.79
C LYS A 67 14.13 11.94 7.29
N VAL A 68 15.31 11.34 7.54
CA VAL A 68 15.64 9.99 7.02
C VAL A 68 14.69 8.90 7.53
N SER A 69 14.49 8.82 8.86
CA SER A 69 13.61 7.81 9.46
C SER A 69 12.15 8.05 9.10
N TYR A 70 11.74 9.32 9.01
CA TYR A 70 10.40 9.71 8.60
C TYR A 70 10.07 9.20 7.20
N TYR A 71 10.89 9.54 6.20
CA TYR A 71 10.64 9.15 4.82
C TYR A 71 10.75 7.64 4.60
N PHE A 72 11.67 6.96 5.27
CA PHE A 72 11.77 5.51 5.21
C PHE A 72 10.49 4.83 5.72
N SER A 73 10.05 5.20 6.93
CA SER A 73 8.83 4.64 7.54
C SER A 73 7.59 4.95 6.70
N LEU A 74 7.45 6.19 6.23
CA LEU A 74 6.34 6.63 5.40
C LEU A 74 6.28 5.89 4.05
N THR A 75 7.44 5.67 3.42
CA THR A 75 7.52 4.96 2.13
C THR A 75 7.14 3.49 2.29
N CYS A 76 7.68 2.81 3.30
CA CYS A 76 7.32 1.42 3.58
C CYS A 76 5.83 1.28 3.88
N ASN A 77 5.27 2.16 4.72
CA ASN A 77 3.85 2.13 5.05
C ASN A 77 2.96 2.33 3.80
N THR A 78 3.31 3.32 2.97
CA THR A 78 2.58 3.63 1.74
C THR A 78 2.62 2.45 0.75
N LEU A 79 3.77 1.80 0.59
CA LEU A 79 3.88 0.59 -0.22
C LEU A 79 2.96 -0.52 0.28
N THR A 80 2.93 -0.75 1.61
CA THR A 80 2.06 -1.78 2.21
C THR A 80 0.58 -1.44 2.05
N PHE A 81 0.18 -0.19 2.22
CA PHE A 81 -1.20 0.27 2.00
C PHE A 81 -1.67 0.03 0.57
N TRP A 82 -0.87 0.43 -0.43
CA TRP A 82 -1.23 0.23 -1.83
C TRP A 82 -1.21 -1.24 -2.24
N SER A 83 -0.24 -2.02 -1.75
CA SER A 83 -0.17 -3.46 -2.02
C SER A 83 -1.37 -4.22 -1.45
N SER A 84 -1.75 -3.93 -0.20
CA SER A 84 -2.93 -4.55 0.44
C SER A 84 -4.24 -4.13 -0.21
N THR A 85 -4.39 -2.84 -0.56
CA THR A 85 -5.57 -2.33 -1.30
C THR A 85 -5.71 -3.01 -2.67
N PHE A 86 -4.60 -3.17 -3.39
CA PHE A 86 -4.59 -3.86 -4.68
C PHE A 86 -5.00 -5.34 -4.55
N LEU A 87 -4.48 -6.04 -3.53
CA LEU A 87 -4.88 -7.41 -3.24
C LEU A 87 -6.37 -7.48 -2.89
N LEU A 88 -6.87 -6.58 -2.05
CA LEU A 88 -8.29 -6.50 -1.69
C LEU A 88 -9.19 -6.37 -2.93
N LEU A 89 -8.82 -5.48 -3.87
CA LEU A 89 -9.53 -5.31 -5.14
C LEU A 89 -9.43 -6.56 -6.04
N SER A 90 -8.26 -7.18 -6.11
CA SER A 90 -8.03 -8.39 -6.91
C SER A 90 -8.86 -9.57 -6.39
N LEU A 91 -8.96 -9.74 -5.07
CA LEU A 91 -9.74 -10.81 -4.45
C LEU A 91 -11.26 -10.56 -4.52
N THR A 92 -11.67 -9.30 -4.60
CA THR A 92 -13.09 -8.90 -4.74
C THR A 92 -13.56 -8.95 -6.19
N PHE A 93 -12.65 -9.03 -7.15
CA PHE A 93 -12.99 -9.07 -8.57
C PHE A 93 -13.89 -10.27 -8.91
N GLY A 94 -14.99 -10.01 -9.63
CA GLY A 94 -16.00 -11.02 -9.99
C GLY A 94 -17.13 -11.21 -8.98
N TYR A 95 -17.16 -10.44 -7.89
CA TYR A 95 -18.26 -10.42 -6.91
C TYR A 95 -19.14 -9.17 -7.07
N PRO A 96 -20.44 -9.22 -6.73
CA PRO A 96 -21.36 -8.10 -6.90
C PRO A 96 -21.00 -6.85 -6.07
N PHE A 97 -20.22 -7.01 -4.99
CA PHE A 97 -19.78 -5.93 -4.11
C PHE A 97 -18.55 -5.17 -4.61
N LEU A 98 -18.03 -5.48 -5.81
CA LEU A 98 -16.81 -4.87 -6.34
C LEU A 98 -16.90 -3.33 -6.41
N LEU A 99 -18.02 -2.78 -6.89
CA LEU A 99 -18.15 -1.32 -7.02
C LEU A 99 -18.14 -0.61 -5.67
N GLU A 100 -18.75 -1.20 -4.65
CA GLU A 100 -18.76 -0.65 -3.30
C GLU A 100 -17.36 -0.65 -2.69
N VAL A 101 -16.64 -1.78 -2.79
CA VAL A 101 -15.24 -1.90 -2.33
C VAL A 101 -14.32 -0.97 -3.13
N LEU A 102 -14.55 -0.81 -4.43
CA LEU A 102 -13.80 0.10 -5.30
C LEU A 102 -13.97 1.56 -4.85
N VAL A 103 -15.22 2.01 -4.67
CA VAL A 103 -15.50 3.38 -4.21
C VAL A 103 -14.91 3.62 -2.82
N ALA A 104 -15.07 2.67 -1.89
CA ALA A 104 -14.53 2.77 -0.54
C ALA A 104 -13.00 2.85 -0.53
N THR A 105 -12.33 2.01 -1.31
CA THR A 105 -10.86 1.99 -1.39
C THR A 105 -10.29 3.23 -2.08
N PHE A 106 -10.93 3.75 -3.13
CA PHE A 106 -10.52 5.02 -3.74
C PHE A 106 -10.72 6.21 -2.79
N ALA A 107 -11.85 6.27 -2.07
CA ALA A 107 -12.09 7.29 -1.07
C ALA A 107 -11.03 7.22 0.05
N MET A 108 -10.76 6.03 0.57
CA MET A 108 -9.72 5.79 1.57
C MET A 108 -8.33 6.21 1.06
N ALA A 109 -7.95 5.82 -0.16
CA ALA A 109 -6.68 6.21 -0.78
C ALA A 109 -6.57 7.74 -0.95
N GLY A 110 -7.65 8.41 -1.32
CA GLY A 110 -7.70 9.88 -1.41
C GLY A 110 -7.44 10.54 -0.05
N THR A 111 -8.09 10.08 1.01
CA THR A 111 -7.86 10.60 2.37
C THR A 111 -6.45 10.31 2.88
N TYR A 112 -5.88 9.14 2.57
CA TYR A 112 -4.50 8.79 2.88
C TYR A 112 -3.52 9.73 2.20
N ALA A 113 -3.69 9.98 0.89
CA ALA A 113 -2.87 10.93 0.15
C ALA A 113 -2.96 12.34 0.75
N ALA A 114 -4.17 12.84 0.99
CA ALA A 114 -4.40 14.15 1.60
C ALA A 114 -3.73 14.29 2.99
N ALA A 115 -3.75 13.23 3.80
CA ALA A 115 -3.07 13.20 5.10
C ALA A 115 -1.55 13.34 4.93
N ILE A 116 -0.95 12.56 4.02
CA ILE A 116 0.48 12.63 3.73
C ILE A 116 0.89 14.03 3.25
N PHE A 117 0.12 14.62 2.33
CA PHE A 117 0.34 15.99 1.85
C PHE A 117 0.34 17.00 3.00
N ARG A 118 -0.63 16.89 3.92
CA ARG A 118 -0.74 17.77 5.08
C ARG A 118 0.44 17.60 6.02
N PHE A 119 0.90 16.37 6.25
CA PHE A 119 1.93 16.08 7.25
C PHE A 119 3.37 16.31 6.77
N THR A 120 3.64 16.17 5.48
CA THR A 120 5.00 16.11 4.90
C THR A 120 5.49 17.48 4.38
N PRO A 121 6.48 18.14 5.01
CA PRO A 121 7.02 19.42 4.53
C PRO A 121 7.35 19.39 3.03
N ASP A 122 6.94 20.43 2.30
CA ASP A 122 6.99 20.52 0.83
C ASP A 122 8.44 20.60 0.33
N GLU A 123 9.07 19.43 0.21
CA GLU A 123 10.32 19.22 -0.50
C GLU A 123 9.93 18.57 -1.83
N THR A 124 9.99 19.33 -2.93
CA THR A 124 9.41 19.00 -4.25
C THR A 124 9.80 17.61 -4.81
N GLY A 125 10.95 17.08 -4.39
CA GLY A 125 11.42 15.74 -4.78
C GLY A 125 10.72 14.58 -4.06
N ASN A 126 10.33 14.75 -2.80
CA ASN A 126 9.77 13.67 -1.99
C ASN A 126 8.29 13.44 -2.30
N PHE A 127 7.57 14.50 -2.65
CA PHE A 127 6.18 14.39 -3.09
C PHE A 127 6.04 13.55 -4.38
N ARG A 128 6.97 13.77 -5.34
CA ARG A 128 7.07 12.97 -6.56
C ARG A 128 7.37 11.50 -6.26
N LEU A 129 8.23 11.23 -5.29
CA LEU A 129 8.58 9.87 -4.88
C LEU A 129 7.37 9.13 -4.28
N ILE A 130 6.58 9.78 -3.43
CA ILE A 130 5.37 9.19 -2.82
C ILE A 130 4.33 8.87 -3.90
N SER A 131 4.11 9.79 -4.85
CA SER A 131 3.22 9.56 -6.00
C SER A 131 3.71 8.43 -6.91
N LEU A 132 5.02 8.30 -7.10
CA LEU A 132 5.63 7.23 -7.91
C LEU A 132 5.49 5.88 -7.21
N VAL A 133 5.71 5.83 -5.90
CA VAL A 133 5.54 4.65 -5.05
C VAL A 133 4.09 4.14 -5.06
N ALA A 134 3.10 5.03 -5.08
CA ALA A 134 1.70 4.65 -5.25
C ALA A 134 1.43 3.91 -6.57
N ALA A 135 2.17 4.22 -7.64
CA ALA A 135 2.02 3.58 -8.94
C ALA A 135 2.77 2.24 -9.06
N VAL A 136 3.80 1.99 -8.23
CA VAL A 136 4.64 0.78 -8.29
C VAL A 136 3.86 -0.54 -8.25
N PRO A 137 2.91 -0.79 -7.32
CA PRO A 137 2.19 -2.07 -7.29
C PRO A 137 1.32 -2.27 -8.54
N PHE A 138 0.77 -1.20 -9.11
CA PHE A 138 0.03 -1.24 -10.37
C PHE A 138 0.95 -1.57 -11.55
N VAL A 139 2.10 -0.89 -11.65
CA VAL A 139 3.09 -1.12 -12.73
C VAL A 139 3.69 -2.52 -12.67
N LEU A 140 4.07 -2.98 -11.47
CA LEU A 140 4.63 -4.33 -11.27
C LEU A 140 3.63 -5.40 -11.73
N ARG A 141 2.34 -5.24 -11.43
CA ARG A 141 1.31 -6.19 -11.85
C ARG A 141 0.95 -6.08 -13.33
N ILE A 142 0.92 -4.89 -13.92
CA ILE A 142 0.79 -4.71 -15.36
C ILE A 142 1.94 -5.43 -16.08
N LEU A 143 3.18 -5.28 -15.58
CA LEU A 143 4.35 -5.98 -16.11
C LEU A 143 4.22 -7.50 -15.99
N ILE A 144 3.76 -8.01 -14.84
CA ILE A 144 3.55 -9.46 -14.65
C ILE A 144 2.46 -9.96 -15.61
N CYS A 145 1.31 -9.28 -15.72
CA CYS A 145 0.24 -9.64 -16.64
C CYS A 145 0.68 -9.58 -18.11
N PHE A 146 1.47 -8.58 -18.48
CA PHE A 146 2.01 -8.43 -19.83
C PHE A 146 2.97 -9.57 -20.17
N VAL A 147 3.89 -9.91 -19.26
CA VAL A 147 4.83 -11.04 -19.43
C VAL A 147 4.07 -12.37 -19.50
N SER A 148 3.05 -12.56 -18.66
CA SER A 148 2.18 -13.75 -18.70
C SER A 148 1.27 -13.83 -19.94
N CYS A 149 1.06 -12.72 -20.66
CA CYS A 149 0.31 -12.70 -21.91
C CYS A 149 1.21 -12.97 -23.14
N MET A 150 2.53 -12.82 -22.98
CA MET A 150 3.51 -13.04 -24.05
C MET A 150 4.14 -14.45 -24.04
N VAL A 151 4.01 -15.19 -22.94
CA VAL A 151 4.45 -16.59 -22.77
C VAL A 151 3.27 -17.52 -22.97
#